data_AF-A0A6I9YGP7-F1
#
_entry.id   AF-A0A6I9YGP7-F1
#
_cell.length_a   1.000
_cell.length_b   1.000
_cell.length_c   1.000
_cell.angle_alpha   90.00
_cell.angle_beta   90.00
_cell.angle_gamma   90.00
#
_symmetry.space_group_name_H-M   'P 1'
#
loop_
_entity.id
_entity.type
_entity.pdbx_description
1 polymer ?
#
loop_
_entity_poly.entity_id
_entity_poly.type
_entity_poly.pdbx_seq_one_letter_code
_entity_poly.pdbx_strand_id
1 'polypeptide(L)'
;MAARHNNKLPFNLPQLQNLIKRDPPSYTEEFLQQYRHYKSNVEIFKLQPAKPNKELGELVMFLSQVAHCYPKYLEDFPQQLKELLSYCHTVLDPDLRMTFCRALILLRNKNLINPTSLLELFFELLRCHDKFLRKTLYTHIVTDIKNINAKHKNNKMNTMLQNFMYTMLQDSNPTAAKISLDVMIELYRRNIWNDARTVNVITLACFSKVTKIQVAGLTFFLGKDEDGKKGSDSESEDEGPSARDLMVRYATGKKTTKNKKKLEKAMRVLKVSSVAW
;
A
#
# COMPACT_ATOMS: atom_id res chain seq x y z
N MET A 1 -27.19 22.57 29.84
CA MET A 1 -26.04 23.27 29.25
C MET A 1 -24.76 22.61 29.75
N ALA A 2 -24.32 21.54 29.07
CA ALA A 2 -23.12 20.82 29.48
C ALA A 2 -21.87 21.68 29.24
N ALA A 3 -21.04 21.78 30.26
CA ALA A 3 -19.82 22.57 30.27
C ALA A 3 -18.94 22.27 29.05
N ARG A 4 -18.57 23.33 28.31
CA ARG A 4 -17.52 23.33 27.29
C ARG A 4 -16.20 22.90 27.92
N HIS A 5 -15.94 21.60 27.97
CA HIS A 5 -14.70 21.03 28.47
C HIS A 5 -13.57 21.30 27.45
N ASN A 6 -12.59 22.11 27.87
CA ASN A 6 -11.23 22.25 27.32
C ASN A 6 -11.07 22.53 25.80
N ASN A 7 -10.59 23.74 25.51
CA ASN A 7 -10.11 24.28 24.22
C ASN A 7 -8.95 23.50 23.53
N LYS A 8 -8.68 22.25 23.92
CA LYS A 8 -7.66 21.36 23.33
C LYS A 8 -8.24 20.32 22.37
N LEU A 9 -9.58 20.22 22.29
CA LEU A 9 -10.29 19.25 21.44
C LEU A 9 -9.87 19.30 19.96
N PRO A 10 -9.71 20.49 19.33
CA PRO A 10 -9.28 20.58 17.94
C PRO A 10 -7.89 19.98 17.70
N PHE A 11 -6.99 20.02 18.70
CA PHE A 11 -5.62 19.53 18.58
C PHE A 11 -5.46 18.05 18.89
N ASN A 12 -6.52 17.38 19.37
CA ASN A 12 -6.52 15.94 19.65
C ASN A 12 -7.35 15.21 18.59
N LEU A 13 -6.76 15.01 17.40
CA LEU A 13 -7.42 14.36 16.26
C LEU A 13 -8.03 12.98 16.60
N PRO A 14 -7.37 12.08 17.37
CA PRO A 14 -7.96 10.81 17.76
C PRO A 14 -9.25 10.95 18.59
N GLN A 15 -9.28 11.90 19.54
CA GLN A 15 -10.47 12.15 20.36
C GLN A 15 -11.59 12.76 19.52
N LEU A 16 -11.28 13.76 18.71
CA LEU A 16 -12.23 14.40 17.82
C LEU A 16 -12.82 13.39 16.83
N GLN A 17 -12.00 12.51 16.25
CA GLN A 17 -12.45 11.43 15.36
C GLN A 17 -13.51 10.54 16.04
N ASN A 18 -13.27 10.13 17.28
CA ASN A 18 -14.20 9.26 18.00
C ASN A 18 -15.52 9.97 18.31
N LEU A 19 -15.48 11.26 18.62
CA LEU A 19 -16.66 12.08 18.87
C LEU A 19 -17.48 12.31 17.61
N ILE A 20 -16.83 12.68 16.50
CA ILE A 20 -17.45 12.81 15.17
C ILE A 20 -18.15 11.51 14.78
N LYS A 21 -17.49 10.36 14.94
CA LYS A 21 -18.09 9.06 14.58
C LYS A 21 -19.34 8.70 15.41
N ARG A 22 -19.52 9.32 16.58
CA ARG A 22 -20.71 9.12 17.44
C ARG A 22 -21.83 10.09 17.11
N ASP A 23 -21.51 11.36 16.87
CA ASP A 23 -22.49 12.41 16.63
C ASP A 23 -21.94 13.47 15.64
N PRO A 24 -21.92 13.19 14.32
CA PRO A 24 -21.33 14.08 13.33
C PRO A 24 -21.89 15.52 13.33
N PRO A 25 -23.21 15.75 13.44
CA PRO A 25 -23.76 17.11 13.40
C PRO A 25 -23.16 18.04 14.46
N SER A 26 -22.96 17.54 15.68
CA SER A 26 -22.48 18.33 16.83
C SER A 26 -21.02 18.80 16.72
N TYR A 27 -20.21 18.15 15.88
CA TYR A 27 -18.77 18.45 15.73
C TYR A 27 -18.41 19.03 14.35
N THR A 28 -19.41 19.58 13.63
CA THR A 28 -19.22 20.11 12.28
C THR A 28 -18.22 21.28 12.24
N GLU A 29 -18.26 22.17 13.24
CA GLU A 29 -17.36 23.34 13.29
C GLU A 29 -15.90 22.93 13.53
N GLU A 30 -15.66 22.00 14.46
CA GLU A 30 -14.33 21.45 14.72
C GLU A 30 -13.79 20.69 13.51
N PHE A 31 -14.66 19.94 12.82
CA PHE A 31 -14.31 19.29 11.56
C PHE A 31 -13.90 20.33 10.50
N LEU A 32 -14.70 21.39 10.30
CA LEU A 32 -14.40 22.44 9.32
C LEU A 32 -13.10 23.19 9.65
N GLN A 33 -12.79 23.38 10.94
CA GLN A 33 -11.51 23.93 11.37
C GLN A 33 -10.34 23.05 10.90
N GLN A 34 -10.41 21.73 11.13
CA GLN A 34 -9.39 20.80 10.66
C GLN A 34 -9.32 20.71 9.14
N TYR A 35 -10.46 20.80 8.45
CA TYR A 35 -10.50 20.79 6.99
C TYR A 35 -9.85 22.03 6.38
N ARG A 36 -10.05 23.22 6.95
CA ARG A 36 -9.33 24.45 6.54
C ARG A 36 -7.83 24.31 6.77
N HIS A 37 -7.44 23.75 7.92
CA HIS A 37 -6.05 23.53 8.26
C HIS A 37 -5.36 22.51 7.31
N TYR A 38 -6.09 21.46 6.88
CA TYR A 38 -5.68 20.57 5.79
C TYR A 38 -5.45 21.34 4.48
N LYS A 39 -6.42 22.16 4.05
CA LYS A 39 -6.29 22.94 2.80
C LYS A 39 -5.05 23.84 2.81
N SER A 40 -4.81 24.56 3.90
CA SER A 40 -3.59 25.39 4.04
C SER A 40 -2.31 24.56 3.94
N ASN A 41 -2.28 23.39 4.59
CA ASN A 41 -1.14 22.47 4.52
C ASN A 41 -0.90 21.90 3.11
N VAL A 42 -1.97 21.63 2.35
CA VAL A 42 -1.87 21.18 0.96
C VAL A 42 -1.24 22.25 0.08
N GLU A 43 -1.63 23.52 0.23
CA GLU A 43 -1.05 24.62 -0.55
C GLU A 43 0.44 24.82 -0.24
N ILE A 44 0.84 24.73 1.04
CA ILE A 44 2.26 24.75 1.44
C ILE A 44 3.01 23.55 0.84
N PHE A 45 2.39 22.37 0.92
CA PHE A 45 2.97 21.13 0.39
C PHE A 45 3.20 21.20 -1.13
N LYS A 46 2.27 21.78 -1.91
CA LYS A 46 2.42 21.97 -3.36
C LYS A 46 3.66 22.80 -3.72
N LEU A 47 4.09 23.72 -2.86
CA LEU A 47 5.30 24.52 -3.08
C LEU A 47 6.58 23.72 -2.81
N GLN A 48 6.56 22.76 -1.87
CA GLN A 48 7.74 21.99 -1.43
C GLN A 48 7.40 20.52 -1.17
N PRO A 49 7.13 19.71 -2.21
CA PRO A 49 6.61 18.35 -2.07
C PRO A 49 7.62 17.33 -1.52
N ALA A 50 8.91 17.64 -1.58
CA ALA A 50 9.98 16.78 -1.05
C ALA A 50 10.15 16.90 0.47
N LYS A 51 9.60 17.94 1.11
CA LYS A 51 9.76 18.11 2.55
C LYS A 51 8.76 17.22 3.30
N PRO A 52 9.20 16.53 4.36
CA PRO A 52 8.30 15.75 5.18
C PRO A 52 7.30 16.68 5.87
N ASN A 53 6.01 16.36 5.75
CA ASN A 53 4.93 17.08 6.43
C ASN A 53 4.08 16.11 7.25
N LYS A 54 4.46 15.93 8.52
CA LYS A 54 3.77 15.03 9.45
C LYS A 54 2.35 15.49 9.75
N GLU A 55 2.15 16.78 9.91
CA GLU A 55 0.86 17.38 10.21
C GLU A 55 -0.13 17.13 9.06
N LEU A 56 0.30 17.31 7.80
CA LEU A 56 -0.49 16.94 6.63
C LEU A 56 -0.85 15.45 6.65
N GLY A 57 0.10 14.57 6.97
CA GLY A 57 -0.15 13.14 7.09
C GLY A 57 -1.21 12.79 8.14
N GLU A 58 -1.15 13.41 9.32
CA GLU A 58 -2.13 13.23 10.39
C GLU A 58 -3.53 13.72 10.00
N LEU A 59 -3.61 14.89 9.35
CA LEU A 59 -4.86 15.45 8.84
C LEU A 59 -5.49 14.59 7.76
N VAL A 60 -4.69 14.11 6.79
CA VAL A 60 -5.17 13.23 5.73
C VAL A 60 -5.76 11.96 6.34
N MET A 61 -5.06 11.34 7.30
CA MET A 61 -5.58 10.16 7.99
C MET A 61 -6.86 10.44 8.78
N PHE A 62 -6.92 11.57 9.49
CA PHE A 62 -8.12 12.01 10.21
C PHE A 62 -9.32 12.18 9.24
N LEU A 63 -9.14 12.92 8.15
CA LEU A 63 -10.19 13.14 7.14
C LEU A 63 -10.67 11.83 6.52
N SER A 64 -9.76 10.92 6.15
CA SER A 64 -10.13 9.59 5.64
C SER A 64 -10.92 8.76 6.66
N GLN A 65 -10.64 8.93 7.95
CA GLN A 65 -11.37 8.24 9.03
C GLN A 65 -12.79 8.77 9.21
N VAL A 66 -13.03 10.06 8.98
CA VAL A 66 -14.36 10.70 9.15
C VAL A 66 -15.09 10.94 7.84
N ALA A 67 -14.51 10.62 6.67
CA ALA A 67 -15.09 10.92 5.35
C ALA A 67 -16.56 10.52 5.16
N HIS A 68 -16.92 9.31 5.56
CA HIS A 68 -18.31 8.80 5.53
C HIS A 68 -19.30 9.61 6.39
N CYS A 69 -18.84 10.34 7.41
CA CYS A 69 -19.68 11.19 8.26
C CYS A 69 -20.02 12.53 7.59
N TYR A 70 -19.17 12.99 6.66
CA TYR A 70 -19.27 14.30 6.01
C TYR A 70 -19.12 14.19 4.48
N PRO A 71 -19.97 13.42 3.79
CA PRO A 71 -19.81 13.13 2.36
C PRO A 71 -19.86 14.40 1.50
N LYS A 72 -20.71 15.38 1.86
CA LYS A 72 -20.82 16.65 1.12
C LYS A 72 -19.56 17.52 1.18
N TYR A 73 -18.82 17.46 2.29
CA TYR A 73 -17.62 18.30 2.47
C TYR A 73 -16.36 17.63 1.90
N LEU A 74 -16.36 16.30 1.81
CA LEU A 74 -15.21 15.48 1.41
C LEU A 74 -15.43 14.75 0.08
N GLU A 75 -16.32 15.25 -0.77
CA GLU A 75 -16.58 14.70 -2.10
C GLU A 75 -15.32 14.75 -2.99
N ASP A 76 -14.64 15.90 -3.02
CA ASP A 76 -13.43 16.10 -3.82
C ASP A 76 -12.15 15.55 -3.17
N PHE A 77 -12.21 15.19 -1.89
CA PHE A 77 -11.03 14.80 -1.11
C PHE A 77 -10.30 13.57 -1.69
N PRO A 78 -10.98 12.47 -2.08
CA PRO A 78 -10.31 11.36 -2.76
C PRO A 78 -9.58 11.78 -4.05
N GLN A 79 -10.19 12.67 -4.84
CA GLN A 79 -9.62 13.13 -6.09
C GLN A 79 -8.38 13.99 -5.86
N GLN A 80 -8.42 14.90 -4.88
CA GLN A 80 -7.26 15.69 -4.46
C GLN A 80 -6.07 14.80 -4.04
N LEU A 81 -6.32 13.74 -3.27
CA LEU A 81 -5.26 12.81 -2.86
C LEU A 81 -4.64 12.06 -4.05
N LYS A 82 -5.46 11.68 -5.03
CA LYS A 82 -4.98 11.05 -6.27
C LYS A 82 -4.07 12.00 -7.04
N GLU A 83 -4.49 13.25 -7.23
CA GLU A 83 -3.71 14.26 -7.94
C GLU A 83 -2.38 14.56 -7.24
N LEU A 84 -2.39 14.69 -5.90
CA LEU A 84 -1.17 14.88 -5.12
C LEU A 84 -0.20 13.70 -5.26
N LEU A 85 -0.71 12.47 -5.36
CA LEU A 85 0.12 11.29 -5.64
C LEU A 85 0.62 11.29 -7.08
N SER A 86 -0.25 11.47 -8.08
CA SER A 86 0.13 11.41 -9.50
C SER A 86 1.16 12.49 -9.88
N TYR A 87 1.04 13.71 -9.35
CA TYR A 87 1.94 14.82 -9.69
C TYR A 87 3.31 14.70 -9.01
N CYS A 88 3.37 14.10 -7.82
CA CYS A 88 4.57 14.11 -6.98
C CYS A 88 5.14 12.72 -6.67
N HIS A 89 4.66 11.62 -7.26
CA HIS A 89 4.99 10.29 -6.73
C HIS A 89 6.50 9.99 -6.67
N THR A 90 7.36 10.55 -7.52
CA THR A 90 8.82 10.37 -7.43
C THR A 90 9.51 11.30 -6.42
N VAL A 91 8.97 12.50 -6.21
CA VAL A 91 9.57 13.57 -5.39
C VAL A 91 9.04 13.57 -3.95
N LEU A 92 7.85 13.01 -3.74
CA LEU A 92 7.16 12.93 -2.45
C LEU A 92 8.00 12.18 -1.41
N ASP A 93 7.97 12.70 -0.18
CA ASP A 93 8.52 12.00 0.98
C ASP A 93 7.91 10.57 1.10
N PRO A 94 8.73 9.51 1.30
CA PRO A 94 8.23 8.13 1.33
C PRO A 94 7.16 7.85 2.39
N ASP A 95 7.28 8.44 3.58
CA ASP A 95 6.30 8.24 4.66
C ASP A 95 4.97 8.90 4.34
N LEU A 96 5.02 10.11 3.76
CA LEU A 96 3.82 10.82 3.32
C LEU A 96 3.15 10.12 2.14
N ARG A 97 3.94 9.59 1.18
CA ARG A 97 3.45 8.75 0.07
C ARG A 97 2.71 7.53 0.58
N MET A 98 3.29 6.80 1.53
CA MET A 98 2.65 5.66 2.18
C MET A 98 1.36 6.08 2.89
N THR A 99 1.36 7.23 3.56
CA THR A 99 0.20 7.76 4.28
C THR A 99 -0.96 8.06 3.32
N PHE A 100 -0.70 8.70 2.18
CA PHE A 100 -1.71 8.94 1.16
C PHE A 100 -2.27 7.64 0.56
N CYS A 101 -1.40 6.65 0.31
CA CYS A 101 -1.86 5.34 -0.17
C CYS A 101 -2.78 4.65 0.86
N ARG A 102 -2.40 4.67 2.14
CA ARG A 102 -3.24 4.11 3.23
C ARG A 102 -4.57 4.84 3.37
N ALA A 103 -4.57 6.16 3.22
CA ALA A 103 -5.77 6.98 3.23
C ALA A 103 -6.73 6.61 2.09
N LEU A 104 -6.23 6.45 0.87
CA LEU A 104 -7.03 5.99 -0.28
C LEU A 104 -7.56 4.57 -0.10
N ILE A 105 -6.74 3.64 0.42
CA ILE A 105 -7.18 2.28 0.77
C ILE A 105 -8.33 2.31 1.78
N LEU A 106 -8.23 3.17 2.81
CA LEU A 106 -9.27 3.30 3.82
C LEU A 106 -10.59 3.83 3.22
N LEU A 107 -10.51 4.85 2.36
CA LEU A 107 -11.66 5.40 1.65
C LEU A 107 -12.30 4.35 0.73
N ARG A 108 -11.47 3.55 0.04
CA ARG A 108 -11.92 2.43 -0.79
C ARG A 108 -12.65 1.36 0.01
N ASN A 109 -12.13 0.96 1.16
CA ASN A 109 -12.76 -0.01 2.05
C ASN A 109 -14.15 0.46 2.56
N LYS A 110 -14.38 1.78 2.59
CA LYS A 110 -15.68 2.40 2.90
C LYS A 110 -16.57 2.61 1.68
N ASN A 111 -16.16 2.13 0.50
CA ASN A 111 -16.82 2.32 -0.79
C ASN A 111 -17.00 3.79 -1.21
N LEU A 112 -16.13 4.69 -0.75
CA LEU A 112 -16.15 6.11 -1.12
C LEU A 112 -15.34 6.41 -2.39
N ILE A 113 -14.68 5.41 -2.96
CA ILE A 113 -13.85 5.55 -4.16
C ILE A 113 -14.19 4.44 -5.16
N ASN A 114 -14.27 4.82 -6.44
CA ASN A 114 -14.36 3.87 -7.54
C ASN A 114 -13.09 2.98 -7.60
N PRO A 115 -13.23 1.65 -7.52
CA PRO A 115 -12.08 0.72 -7.51
C PRO A 115 -11.17 0.87 -8.72
N THR A 116 -11.72 1.03 -9.93
CA THR A 116 -10.92 0.96 -11.16
C THR A 116 -9.88 2.08 -11.21
N SER A 117 -10.33 3.31 -11.02
CA SER A 117 -9.46 4.49 -10.99
C SER A 117 -8.42 4.47 -9.87
N LEU A 118 -8.68 3.74 -8.78
CA LEU A 118 -7.72 3.60 -7.69
C LEU A 118 -6.66 2.54 -8.02
N LEU A 119 -7.10 1.42 -8.59
CA LEU A 119 -6.20 0.34 -8.99
C LEU A 119 -5.23 0.79 -10.08
N GLU A 120 -5.70 1.56 -11.07
CA GLU A 120 -4.84 2.18 -12.10
C GLU A 120 -3.71 3.01 -11.47
N LEU A 121 -4.05 3.93 -10.55
CA LEU A 121 -3.07 4.71 -9.80
C LEU A 121 -2.09 3.81 -9.01
N PHE A 122 -2.59 2.76 -8.36
CA PHE A 122 -1.72 1.88 -7.57
C PHE A 122 -0.76 1.07 -8.43
N PHE A 123 -1.15 0.66 -9.63
CA PHE A 123 -0.23 0.03 -10.57
C PHE A 123 0.84 1.01 -11.07
N GLU A 124 0.47 2.27 -11.35
CA GLU A 124 1.45 3.30 -11.69
C GLU A 124 2.47 3.49 -10.56
N LEU A 125 2.02 3.53 -9.31
CA LEU A 125 2.89 3.68 -8.13
C LEU A 125 3.84 2.49 -7.89
N LEU A 126 3.66 1.34 -8.56
CA LEU A 126 4.60 0.22 -8.46
C LEU A 126 5.99 0.55 -9.03
N ARG A 127 6.11 1.59 -9.86
CA ARG A 127 7.40 2.07 -10.39
C ARG A 127 8.26 2.77 -9.34
N CYS A 128 7.68 3.16 -8.20
CA CYS A 128 8.42 3.83 -7.13
C CYS A 128 9.47 2.90 -6.52
N HIS A 129 10.66 3.45 -6.23
CA HIS A 129 11.77 2.73 -5.58
C HIS A 129 11.57 2.55 -4.06
N ASP A 130 10.40 2.04 -3.66
CA ASP A 130 10.04 1.75 -2.27
C ASP A 130 9.48 0.34 -2.16
N LYS A 131 10.28 -0.58 -1.60
CA LYS A 131 9.92 -1.99 -1.44
C LYS A 131 8.71 -2.19 -0.53
N PHE A 132 8.60 -1.40 0.53
CA PHE A 132 7.51 -1.55 1.49
C PHE A 132 6.18 -1.03 0.92
N LEU A 133 6.23 0.06 0.16
CA LEU A 133 5.09 0.54 -0.63
C LEU A 133 4.64 -0.51 -1.64
N ARG A 134 5.55 -1.02 -2.47
CA ARG A 134 5.22 -2.03 -3.49
C ARG A 134 4.55 -3.26 -2.87
N LYS A 135 5.06 -3.76 -1.73
CA LYS A 135 4.44 -4.88 -1.01
C LYS A 135 3.03 -4.56 -0.49
N THR A 136 2.84 -3.36 0.03
CA THR A 136 1.54 -2.88 0.54
C THR A 136 0.52 -2.76 -0.60
N LEU A 137 0.92 -2.14 -1.71
CA LEU A 137 0.07 -1.98 -2.90
C LEU A 137 -0.28 -3.34 -3.52
N TYR A 138 0.71 -4.22 -3.73
CA TYR A 138 0.49 -5.59 -4.21
C TYR A 138 -0.59 -6.32 -3.40
N THR A 139 -0.43 -6.31 -2.07
CA THR A 139 -1.35 -6.99 -1.15
C THR A 139 -2.77 -6.42 -1.26
N HIS A 140 -2.89 -5.09 -1.33
CA HIS A 140 -4.18 -4.44 -1.46
C HIS A 140 -4.84 -4.71 -2.82
N ILE A 141 -4.10 -4.56 -3.93
CA ILE A 141 -4.60 -4.80 -5.30
C ILE A 141 -5.20 -6.20 -5.41
N VAL A 142 -4.46 -7.23 -5.01
CA VAL A 142 -4.93 -8.63 -5.07
C VAL A 142 -6.16 -8.83 -4.18
N THR A 143 -6.18 -8.22 -3.00
CA THR A 143 -7.29 -8.36 -2.05
C THR A 143 -8.55 -7.63 -2.52
N ASP A 144 -8.42 -6.41 -3.06
CA ASP A 144 -9.57 -5.64 -3.55
C ASP A 144 -10.19 -6.29 -4.79
N ILE A 145 -9.36 -6.74 -5.76
CA ILE A 145 -9.86 -7.47 -6.94
C ILE A 145 -10.57 -8.77 -6.52
N LYS A 146 -10.02 -9.50 -5.54
CA LYS A 146 -10.68 -10.68 -4.95
C LYS A 146 -12.04 -10.31 -4.34
N ASN A 147 -12.09 -9.27 -3.53
CA ASN A 147 -13.32 -8.84 -2.85
C ASN A 147 -14.40 -8.38 -3.83
N ILE A 148 -14.01 -7.67 -4.90
CA ILE A 148 -14.94 -7.23 -5.94
C ILE A 148 -15.54 -8.42 -6.68
N ASN A 149 -14.75 -9.49 -6.89
CA ASN A 149 -15.21 -10.72 -7.55
C ASN A 149 -15.80 -11.77 -6.59
N ALA A 150 -15.94 -11.46 -5.29
CA ALA A 150 -16.32 -12.45 -4.28
C ALA A 150 -17.77 -12.94 -4.41
N LYS A 151 -18.70 -12.08 -4.82
CA LYS A 151 -20.12 -12.45 -5.02
C LYS A 151 -20.39 -12.94 -6.44
N HIS A 152 -19.91 -12.19 -7.43
CA HIS A 152 -20.04 -12.51 -8.85
C HIS A 152 -18.82 -11.97 -9.58
N LYS A 153 -18.48 -12.57 -10.72
CA LYS A 153 -17.38 -12.08 -11.56
C LYS A 153 -17.77 -10.74 -12.20
N ASN A 154 -17.03 -9.67 -11.89
CA ASN A 154 -17.24 -8.36 -12.48
C ASN A 154 -16.47 -8.26 -13.81
N ASN A 155 -17.01 -8.88 -14.86
CA ASN A 155 -16.34 -9.01 -16.16
C ASN A 155 -15.97 -7.66 -16.81
N LYS A 156 -16.78 -6.61 -16.59
CA LYS A 156 -16.51 -5.27 -17.10
C LYS A 156 -15.24 -4.70 -16.49
N MET A 157 -15.13 -4.75 -15.16
CA MET A 157 -13.94 -4.28 -14.46
C MET A 157 -12.73 -5.18 -14.77
N ASN A 158 -12.91 -6.50 -14.77
CA ASN A 158 -11.82 -7.44 -15.06
C ASN A 158 -11.25 -7.19 -16.47
N THR A 159 -12.10 -6.97 -17.47
CA THR A 159 -11.65 -6.63 -18.84
C THR A 159 -10.87 -5.32 -18.86
N MET A 160 -11.35 -4.28 -18.17
CA MET A 160 -10.67 -2.99 -18.10
C MET A 160 -9.29 -3.12 -17.45
N LEU A 161 -9.21 -3.81 -16.31
CA LEU A 161 -7.94 -4.05 -15.61
C LEU A 161 -7.00 -4.93 -16.44
N GLN A 162 -7.48 -6.01 -17.07
CA GLN A 162 -6.67 -6.87 -17.94
C GLN A 162 -6.07 -6.09 -19.12
N ASN A 163 -6.84 -5.20 -19.75
CA ASN A 163 -6.34 -4.34 -20.82
C ASN A 163 -5.25 -3.38 -20.30
N PHE A 164 -5.43 -2.84 -19.10
CA PHE A 164 -4.42 -2.03 -18.44
C PHE A 164 -3.17 -2.85 -18.05
N MET A 165 -3.33 -4.11 -17.64
CA MET A 165 -2.18 -4.98 -17.35
C MET A 165 -1.34 -5.29 -18.59
N TYR A 166 -2.00 -5.41 -19.75
CA TYR A 166 -1.30 -5.58 -21.03
C TYR A 166 -0.35 -4.41 -21.31
N THR A 167 -0.78 -3.17 -21.08
CA THR A 167 0.09 -2.00 -21.24
C THR A 167 1.20 -1.97 -20.19
N MET A 168 0.91 -2.37 -18.94
CA MET A 168 1.90 -2.43 -17.86
C MET A 168 3.01 -3.46 -18.07
N LEU A 169 2.74 -4.58 -18.75
CA LEU A 169 3.78 -5.57 -19.08
C LEU A 169 4.75 -5.08 -20.16
N GLN A 170 4.33 -4.09 -20.95
CA GLN A 170 5.15 -3.41 -21.94
C GLN A 170 5.82 -2.15 -21.37
N ASP A 171 5.60 -1.84 -20.08
CA ASP A 171 6.22 -0.68 -19.42
C ASP A 171 7.76 -0.83 -19.44
N SER A 172 8.42 0.29 -19.73
CA SER A 172 9.87 0.44 -19.65
C SER A 172 10.45 0.08 -18.27
N ASN A 173 9.67 0.20 -17.19
CA ASN A 173 10.11 -0.10 -15.84
C ASN A 173 10.00 -1.63 -15.55
N PRO A 174 11.13 -2.35 -15.44
CA PRO A 174 11.12 -3.80 -15.27
C PRO A 174 10.52 -4.24 -13.93
N THR A 175 10.65 -3.43 -12.88
CA THR A 175 10.10 -3.73 -11.55
C THR A 175 8.59 -3.65 -11.56
N ALA A 176 8.03 -2.58 -12.13
CA ALA A 176 6.58 -2.42 -12.27
C ALA A 176 5.99 -3.54 -13.14
N ALA A 177 6.58 -3.82 -14.31
CA ALA A 177 6.14 -4.88 -15.19
C ALA A 177 6.20 -6.26 -14.51
N LYS A 178 7.27 -6.57 -13.76
CA LYS A 178 7.39 -7.83 -13.01
C LYS A 178 6.32 -7.96 -11.93
N ILE A 179 6.08 -6.92 -11.12
CA ILE A 179 5.08 -7.00 -10.04
C ILE A 179 3.67 -7.09 -10.64
N SER A 180 3.42 -6.38 -11.74
CA SER A 180 2.18 -6.50 -12.50
C SER A 180 1.96 -7.93 -12.99
N LEU A 181 3.00 -8.58 -13.54
CA LEU A 181 2.94 -10.00 -13.90
C LEU A 181 2.61 -10.89 -12.69
N ASP A 182 3.28 -10.68 -11.56
CA ASP A 182 3.03 -11.45 -10.33
C ASP A 182 1.55 -11.31 -9.88
N VAL A 183 0.97 -10.11 -9.97
CA VAL A 183 -0.46 -9.88 -9.66
C VAL A 183 -1.36 -10.71 -10.59
N MET A 184 -1.08 -10.73 -11.89
CA MET A 184 -1.86 -11.53 -12.86
C MET A 184 -1.78 -13.03 -12.54
N ILE A 185 -0.57 -13.52 -12.28
CA ILE A 185 -0.32 -14.93 -11.91
C ILE A 185 -1.08 -15.29 -10.62
N GLU A 186 -1.01 -14.44 -9.60
CA GLU A 186 -1.70 -14.65 -8.33
C GLU A 186 -3.24 -14.67 -8.51
N LEU A 187 -3.80 -13.77 -9.32
CA LEU A 187 -5.23 -13.73 -9.60
C LEU A 187 -5.70 -14.92 -10.44
N TYR A 188 -4.86 -15.42 -11.35
CA TYR A 188 -5.13 -16.66 -12.09
C TYR A 188 -5.17 -17.87 -11.13
N ARG A 189 -4.15 -18.02 -10.27
CA ARG A 189 -4.09 -19.11 -9.27
C ARG A 189 -5.25 -19.10 -8.29
N ARG A 190 -5.73 -17.93 -7.92
CA ARG A 190 -6.93 -17.77 -7.08
C ARG A 190 -8.24 -18.03 -7.82
N ASN A 191 -8.19 -18.45 -9.08
CA ASN A 191 -9.32 -18.74 -9.94
C ASN A 191 -10.24 -17.51 -10.20
N ILE A 192 -9.68 -16.30 -10.05
CA ILE A 192 -10.40 -15.04 -10.26
C ILE A 192 -10.34 -14.65 -11.74
N TRP A 193 -9.13 -14.56 -12.29
CA TRP A 193 -8.85 -14.27 -13.70
C TRP A 193 -8.39 -15.54 -14.43
N ASN A 194 -9.13 -16.64 -14.24
CA ASN A 194 -8.90 -17.88 -14.96
C ASN A 194 -9.64 -17.86 -16.30
N ASP A 195 -9.04 -17.17 -17.27
CA ASP A 195 -9.56 -17.04 -18.63
C ASP A 195 -8.41 -17.03 -19.66
N ALA A 196 -8.76 -17.34 -20.91
CA ALA A 196 -7.80 -17.41 -22.01
C ALA A 196 -7.07 -16.08 -22.26
N ARG A 197 -7.72 -14.94 -22.01
CA ARG A 197 -7.10 -13.63 -22.20
C ARG A 197 -5.96 -13.45 -21.21
N THR A 198 -6.16 -13.79 -19.94
CA THR A 198 -5.14 -13.69 -18.89
C THR A 198 -3.93 -14.56 -19.22
N VAL A 199 -4.16 -15.79 -19.68
CA VAL A 199 -3.08 -16.70 -20.12
C VAL A 199 -2.32 -16.11 -21.30
N ASN A 200 -3.03 -15.60 -22.32
CA ASN A 200 -2.40 -14.97 -23.49
C ASN A 200 -1.50 -13.79 -23.11
N VAL A 201 -1.93 -12.99 -22.13
CA VAL A 201 -1.12 -11.87 -21.62
C VAL A 201 0.13 -12.38 -20.89
N ILE A 202 0.02 -13.44 -20.09
CA ILE A 202 1.17 -14.06 -19.42
C ILE A 202 2.15 -14.68 -20.42
N THR A 203 1.68 -15.23 -21.54
CA THR A 203 2.55 -15.75 -22.63
C THR A 203 3.53 -14.71 -23.14
N LEU A 204 3.13 -13.43 -23.20
CA LEU A 204 4.01 -12.35 -23.65
C LEU A 204 5.21 -12.16 -22.72
N ALA A 205 5.04 -12.45 -21.43
CA ALA A 205 6.15 -12.38 -20.47
C ALA A 205 7.26 -13.38 -20.80
N CYS A 206 6.95 -14.55 -21.37
CA CYS A 206 7.93 -15.56 -21.80
C CYS A 206 8.91 -15.05 -22.86
N PHE A 207 8.52 -14.01 -23.61
CA PHE A 207 9.33 -13.37 -24.64
C PHE A 207 9.91 -12.02 -24.20
N SER A 208 9.81 -11.69 -22.90
CA SER A 208 10.40 -10.47 -22.36
C SER A 208 11.92 -10.50 -22.44
N LYS A 209 12.52 -9.35 -22.77
CA LYS A 209 13.99 -9.16 -22.71
C LYS A 209 14.51 -9.13 -21.28
N VAL A 210 13.63 -8.94 -20.29
CA VAL A 210 14.00 -8.91 -18.87
C VAL A 210 13.94 -10.32 -18.32
N THR A 211 15.09 -10.90 -17.99
CA THR A 211 15.22 -12.30 -17.54
C THR A 211 14.29 -12.65 -16.39
N LYS A 212 14.10 -11.75 -15.40
CA LYS A 212 13.19 -12.00 -14.27
C LYS A 212 11.72 -12.16 -14.70
N ILE A 213 11.28 -11.37 -15.69
CA ILE A 213 9.91 -11.43 -16.24
C ILE A 213 9.76 -12.70 -17.08
N GLN A 214 10.76 -13.00 -17.92
CA GLN A 214 10.81 -14.22 -18.71
C GLN A 214 10.74 -15.47 -17.85
N VAL A 215 11.57 -15.56 -16.81
CA VAL A 215 11.57 -16.69 -15.87
C VAL A 215 10.21 -16.82 -15.18
N ALA A 216 9.58 -15.71 -14.75
CA ALA A 216 8.25 -15.76 -14.14
C ALA A 216 7.19 -16.30 -15.11
N GLY A 217 7.18 -15.86 -16.36
CA GLY A 217 6.29 -16.38 -17.41
C GLY A 217 6.51 -17.87 -17.69
N LEU A 218 7.76 -18.31 -17.87
CA LEU A 218 8.09 -19.72 -18.10
C LEU A 218 7.73 -20.60 -16.89
N THR A 219 8.00 -20.12 -15.66
CA THR A 219 7.68 -20.85 -14.42
C THR A 219 6.18 -21.03 -14.26
N PHE A 220 5.38 -20.04 -14.63
CA PHE A 220 3.93 -20.14 -14.65
C PHE A 220 3.45 -21.31 -15.54
N PHE A 221 3.95 -21.43 -16.77
CA PHE A 221 3.55 -22.51 -17.68
C PHE A 221 4.12 -23.88 -17.31
N LEU A 222 5.27 -23.93 -16.66
CA LEU A 222 5.85 -25.18 -16.16
C LEU A 222 5.14 -25.73 -14.91
N GLY A 223 4.24 -24.97 -14.29
CA GLY A 223 3.51 -25.40 -13.08
C GLY A 223 4.38 -25.49 -11.81
N LYS A 224 5.66 -25.11 -11.86
CA LYS A 224 6.63 -25.26 -10.74
C LYS A 224 6.36 -24.39 -9.52
N ASP A 225 5.43 -23.44 -9.62
CA ASP A 225 5.08 -22.55 -8.51
C ASP A 225 3.94 -23.10 -7.61
N GLU A 226 3.26 -24.19 -7.98
CA GLU A 226 2.22 -24.83 -7.14
C GLU A 226 2.82 -25.41 -5.84
N ASP A 227 4.08 -25.86 -5.86
CA ASP A 227 4.72 -26.55 -4.73
C ASP A 227 5.55 -25.63 -3.82
N GLY A 228 5.69 -24.33 -4.14
CA GLY A 228 6.89 -23.58 -3.73
C GLY A 228 6.79 -22.27 -2.96
N LYS A 229 5.63 -21.60 -2.79
CA LYS A 229 5.62 -20.24 -2.17
C LYS A 229 4.44 -19.92 -1.25
N LYS A 230 4.54 -20.36 0.02
CA LYS A 230 4.18 -19.49 1.16
C LYS A 230 5.32 -18.51 1.41
N GLY A 231 5.33 -17.40 0.68
CA GLY A 231 6.30 -16.33 0.91
C GLY A 231 6.78 -15.72 -0.39
N SER A 232 6.19 -14.60 -0.77
CA SER A 232 6.83 -13.66 -1.68
C SER A 232 8.02 -13.03 -0.95
N ASP A 233 9.12 -13.80 -0.88
CA ASP A 233 10.48 -13.30 -0.75
C ASP A 233 11.05 -13.23 -2.16
N SER A 234 10.86 -12.08 -2.80
CA SER A 234 11.59 -11.75 -4.02
C SER A 234 12.02 -10.30 -3.93
N GLU A 235 13.02 -10.10 -3.07
CA GLU A 235 14.13 -9.15 -3.17
C GLU A 235 14.99 -9.33 -1.91
N SER A 236 15.71 -10.44 -1.81
CA SER A 236 16.81 -10.59 -0.86
C SER A 236 18.11 -10.41 -1.63
N GLU A 237 18.60 -9.17 -1.69
CA GLU A 237 20.03 -9.01 -1.44
C GLU A 237 20.20 -9.27 0.05
N ASP A 238 20.93 -10.34 0.35
CA ASP A 238 21.21 -10.81 1.69
C ASP A 238 22.24 -9.89 2.35
N GLU A 239 21.74 -8.88 3.07
CA GLU A 239 22.41 -8.42 4.29
C GLU A 239 21.37 -8.42 5.42
N GLY A 240 21.14 -9.61 5.98
CA GLY A 240 20.50 -9.75 7.28
C GLY A 240 21.29 -9.02 8.38
N PRO A 241 20.66 -8.65 9.51
CA PRO A 241 21.37 -7.98 10.61
C PRO A 241 22.56 -8.80 11.08
N SER A 242 23.74 -8.18 11.15
CA SER A 242 24.95 -8.86 11.57
C SER A 242 24.83 -9.34 13.03
N ALA A 243 25.67 -10.30 13.42
CA ALA A 243 25.74 -10.75 14.82
C ALA A 243 25.99 -9.57 15.79
N ARG A 244 26.70 -8.53 15.33
CA ARG A 244 26.98 -7.30 16.07
C ARG A 244 25.71 -6.47 16.30
N ASP A 245 24.85 -6.34 15.30
CA ASP A 245 23.58 -5.59 15.41
C ASP A 245 22.60 -6.24 16.39
N LEU A 246 22.58 -7.57 16.41
CA LEU A 246 21.74 -8.32 17.34
C LEU A 246 22.22 -8.18 18.80
N MET A 247 23.54 -8.15 19.03
CA MET A 247 24.10 -7.89 20.35
C MET A 247 23.80 -6.47 20.85
N VAL A 248 23.96 -5.46 19.99
CA VAL A 248 23.68 -4.06 20.34
C VAL A 248 22.21 -3.87 20.70
N ARG A 249 21.29 -4.46 19.94
CA ARG A 249 19.84 -4.39 20.23
C ARG A 249 19.44 -5.06 21.55
N TYR A 250 20.13 -6.13 21.95
CA TYR A 250 19.90 -6.73 23.27
C TYR A 250 20.50 -5.89 24.40
N ALA A 251 21.67 -5.27 24.17
CA ALA A 251 22.34 -4.43 25.15
C ALA A 251 21.56 -3.15 25.45
N THR A 252 20.94 -2.53 24.44
CA THR A 252 20.15 -1.29 24.57
C THR A 252 18.69 -1.52 24.94
N GLY A 253 18.19 -2.76 24.84
CA GLY A 253 16.82 -3.14 25.16
C GLY A 253 16.60 -3.66 26.59
N LYS A 254 15.33 -3.95 26.93
CA LYS A 254 14.97 -4.57 28.21
C LYS A 254 15.55 -5.99 28.31
N LYS A 255 16.48 -6.20 29.25
CA LYS A 255 17.18 -7.47 29.50
C LYS A 255 16.30 -8.50 30.21
N THR A 256 15.34 -9.05 29.47
CA THR A 256 14.45 -10.12 29.96
C THR A 256 14.94 -11.50 29.52
N THR A 257 14.58 -12.54 30.27
CA THR A 257 14.86 -13.95 29.93
C THR A 257 14.29 -14.34 28.56
N LYS A 258 13.15 -13.75 28.18
CA LYS A 258 12.52 -13.94 26.86
C LYS A 258 13.37 -13.36 25.72
N ASN A 259 13.97 -12.19 25.93
CA ASN A 259 14.83 -11.54 24.94
C ASN A 259 16.20 -12.23 24.82
N LYS A 260 16.73 -12.77 25.92
CA LYS A 260 17.96 -13.57 25.91
C LYS A 260 17.81 -14.83 25.05
N LYS A 261 16.71 -15.58 25.24
CA LYS A 261 16.40 -16.78 24.41
C LYS A 261 16.23 -16.44 22.93
N LYS A 262 15.66 -15.27 22.60
CA LYS A 262 15.54 -14.81 21.21
C LYS A 262 16.91 -14.51 20.58
N LEU A 263 17.81 -13.84 21.31
CA LEU A 263 19.17 -13.56 20.85
C LEU A 263 19.95 -14.86 20.60
N GLU A 264 19.91 -15.80 21.54
CA GLU A 264 20.61 -17.10 21.42
C GLU A 264 20.10 -17.91 20.23
N LYS A 265 18.78 -17.92 19.99
CA LYS A 265 18.20 -18.59 18.82
C LYS A 265 18.64 -17.93 17.51
N ALA A 266 18.67 -16.60 17.44
CA ALA A 266 19.10 -15.86 16.26
C ALA A 266 20.60 -16.05 15.97
N MET A 267 21.46 -16.02 17.00
CA MET A 267 22.89 -16.31 16.85
C MET A 267 23.16 -17.74 16.39
N ARG A 268 22.37 -18.72 16.87
CA ARG A 268 22.53 -20.12 16.46
C ARG A 268 22.22 -20.30 14.98
N VAL A 269 21.19 -19.63 14.47
CA VAL A 269 20.85 -19.64 13.03
C VAL A 269 21.99 -19.03 12.21
N LEU A 270 22.52 -17.87 12.60
CA LEU A 270 23.67 -17.24 11.92
C LEU A 270 24.92 -18.12 11.93
N LYS A 271 25.18 -18.83 13.03
CA LYS A 271 26.34 -19.73 13.16
C LYS A 271 26.19 -21.00 12.29
N VAL A 272 24.97 -21.51 12.12
CA VAL A 272 24.69 -22.64 11.20
C VAL A 272 24.81 -22.18 9.75
N SER A 273 24.33 -20.98 9.41
CA SER A 273 24.48 -20.40 8.07
C SER A 273 25.94 -20.11 7.69
N SER A 274 26.81 -19.84 8.66
CA SER A 274 28.26 -19.61 8.43
C SER A 274 29.07 -20.90 8.23
N VAL A 275 28.52 -22.07 8.56
CA VAL A 275 29.23 -23.38 8.45
C VAL A 275 28.72 -24.18 7.24
N ALA A 276 27.71 -23.69 6.54
CA ALA A 276 27.11 -24.34 5.36
C ALA A 276 27.76 -23.91 4.02
N TRP A 277 29.00 -23.43 4.06
CA TRP A 277 29.85 -23.14 2.90
C TRP A 277 31.21 -23.83 3.07
#